data_AF-A0A965AEV6-F1
#
_entry.id   AF-A0A965AEV6-F1
#
_cell.length_a   1.000
_cell.length_b   1.000
_cell.length_c   1.000
_cell.angle_alpha   90.00
_cell.angle_beta   90.00
_cell.angle_gamma   90.00
#
_symmetry.space_group_name_H-M   'P 1'
#
loop_
_entity.id
_entity.type
_entity.pdbx_description
1 polymer ?
#
loop_
_entity_poly.entity_id
_entity_poly.type
_entity_poly.pdbx_seq_one_letter_code
_entity_poly.pdbx_strand_id
1 'polypeptide(L)'
;MATSAIGPGFLTQTTVFTEKLLASFGFVILISILLDIVVQLNIWRVLSMTKKRAQDLANEVVPGLGYVLAGLIVFGGLVFNVANMGGCGLGLNVISNIPVRHGALISGAVALFIFWLKEFGKALDVFTKILGIVMILVTLYVAISSNPPLLEAAKYSFAPSQ
;
A
#
# COMPACT_ATOMS: atom_id res chain seq x y z
N MET A 1 -3.32 10.13 0.97
CA MET A 1 -3.34 8.72 0.52
C MET A 1 -2.02 8.24 -0.09
N ALA A 2 -0.94 9.03 -0.11
CA ALA A 2 0.30 8.64 -0.80
C ALA A 2 1.10 7.51 -0.11
N THR A 3 1.08 7.43 1.22
CA THR A 3 1.88 6.45 1.97
C THR A 3 1.32 5.03 1.95
N SER A 4 0.05 4.86 1.57
CA SER A 4 -0.57 3.52 1.53
C SER A 4 -0.17 2.70 0.29
N ALA A 5 0.29 3.38 -0.77
CA ALA A 5 0.73 2.73 -2.01
C ALA A 5 2.09 2.02 -1.88
N ILE A 6 2.89 2.37 -0.86
CA ILE A 6 4.19 1.75 -0.56
C ILE A 6 4.02 0.76 0.62
N GLY A 7 2.88 0.08 0.66
CA GLY A 7 2.62 -0.97 1.65
C GLY A 7 3.48 -2.22 1.36
N PRO A 8 3.91 -2.97 2.38
CA PRO A 8 4.70 -4.19 2.21
C PRO A 8 4.00 -5.24 1.34
N GLY A 9 2.66 -5.30 1.38
CA GLY A 9 1.88 -6.15 0.47
C GLY A 9 2.08 -5.77 -1.00
N PHE A 10 2.04 -4.48 -1.32
CA PHE A 10 2.29 -4.00 -2.68
C PHE A 10 3.74 -4.23 -3.11
N LEU A 11 4.71 -3.94 -2.24
CA LEU A 11 6.12 -4.15 -2.55
C LEU A 11 6.44 -5.61 -2.82
N THR A 12 6.02 -6.53 -1.94
CA THR A 12 6.27 -7.97 -2.11
C THR A 12 5.62 -8.52 -3.37
N GLN A 13 4.37 -8.15 -3.66
CA GLN A 13 3.69 -8.60 -4.88
C GLN A 13 4.33 -8.02 -6.13
N THR A 14 4.67 -6.72 -6.12
CA THR A 14 5.36 -6.06 -7.23
C THR A 14 6.70 -6.75 -7.49
N THR A 15 7.48 -7.07 -6.47
CA THR A 15 8.74 -7.82 -6.61
C THR A 15 8.51 -9.21 -7.21
N VAL A 16 7.57 -9.99 -6.69
CA VAL A 16 7.30 -11.35 -7.17
C VAL A 16 6.83 -11.36 -8.63
N PHE A 17 5.97 -10.42 -9.02
CA PHE A 17 5.50 -10.34 -10.41
C PHE A 17 6.54 -9.73 -11.35
N THR A 18 7.39 -8.80 -10.86
CA THR A 18 8.53 -8.31 -11.64
C THR A 18 9.55 -9.42 -11.87
N GLU A 19 9.77 -10.30 -10.91
CA GLU A 19 10.65 -11.47 -11.09
C GLU A 19 10.08 -12.43 -12.14
N LYS A 20 8.77 -12.65 -12.15
CA LYS A 20 8.11 -13.59 -13.07
C LYS A 20 7.91 -13.05 -14.49
N LEU A 21 7.58 -11.77 -14.62
CA LEU A 21 7.16 -11.13 -15.88
C LEU A 21 8.19 -10.12 -16.40
N LEU A 22 9.27 -9.87 -15.65
CA LEU A 22 10.36 -8.96 -16.01
C LEU A 22 9.80 -7.59 -16.47
N ALA A 23 10.32 -7.06 -17.57
CA ALA A 23 9.91 -5.76 -18.10
C ALA A 23 8.45 -5.71 -18.57
N SER A 24 7.82 -6.85 -18.92
CA SER A 24 6.40 -6.91 -19.31
C SER A 24 5.47 -6.53 -18.17
N PHE A 25 5.90 -6.67 -16.90
CA PHE A 25 5.10 -6.22 -15.75
C PHE A 25 4.85 -4.70 -15.75
N GLY A 26 5.70 -3.93 -16.46
CA GLY A 26 5.52 -2.49 -16.61
C GLY A 26 4.16 -2.10 -17.20
N PHE A 27 3.59 -2.92 -18.08
CA PHE A 27 2.26 -2.68 -18.66
C PHE A 27 1.15 -2.76 -17.60
N VAL A 28 1.24 -3.75 -16.71
CA VAL A 28 0.28 -3.92 -15.59
C VAL A 28 0.36 -2.74 -14.63
N ILE A 29 1.58 -2.30 -14.29
CA ILE A 29 1.80 -1.11 -13.46
C ILE A 29 1.19 0.13 -14.12
N LEU A 30 1.44 0.34 -15.42
CA LEU A 30 0.95 1.50 -16.15
C LEU A 30 -0.59 1.54 -16.17
N ILE A 31 -1.24 0.44 -16.55
CA ILE A 31 -2.71 0.36 -16.57
C ILE A 31 -3.28 0.54 -15.16
N SER A 32 -2.65 -0.06 -14.14
CA SER A 32 -3.11 0.09 -12.76
C SER A 32 -3.08 1.55 -12.31
N ILE A 33 -2.03 2.31 -12.66
CA ILE A 33 -1.93 3.74 -12.34
C ILE A 33 -3.02 4.54 -13.07
N LEU A 34 -3.25 4.27 -14.35
CA LEU A 34 -4.29 4.96 -15.13
C LEU A 34 -5.68 4.72 -14.55
N LEU A 35 -6.01 3.46 -14.24
CA LEU A 35 -7.28 3.10 -13.61
C LEU A 35 -7.43 3.76 -12.24
N ASP A 36 -6.37 3.77 -11.43
CA ASP A 36 -6.37 4.40 -10.10
C ASP A 36 -6.68 5.90 -10.19
N ILE A 37 -6.02 6.62 -11.10
CA ILE A 37 -6.27 8.05 -11.33
C ILE A 37 -7.74 8.28 -11.72
N VAL A 38 -8.27 7.51 -12.66
CA VAL A 38 -9.66 7.65 -13.12
C VAL A 38 -10.64 7.38 -11.97
N VAL A 39 -10.46 6.29 -11.23
CA VAL A 39 -11.35 5.92 -10.13
C VAL A 39 -11.26 6.92 -8.98
N GLN A 40 -10.06 7.28 -8.52
CA GLN A 40 -9.87 8.22 -7.42
C GLN A 40 -10.43 9.60 -7.72
N LEU A 41 -10.18 10.15 -8.92
CA LEU A 41 -10.73 11.45 -9.32
C LEU A 41 -12.26 11.44 -9.35
N ASN A 42 -12.87 10.35 -9.81
CA ASN A 42 -14.33 10.21 -9.81
C ASN A 42 -14.89 10.10 -8.39
N ILE A 43 -14.30 9.26 -7.53
CA ILE A 43 -14.72 9.12 -6.12
C ILE A 43 -14.61 10.46 -5.41
N TRP A 44 -13.48 11.16 -5.52
CA TRP A 44 -13.29 12.45 -4.85
C TRP A 44 -14.25 13.51 -5.35
N ARG A 45 -14.50 13.58 -6.66
CA ARG A 45 -15.46 14.52 -7.25
C ARG A 45 -16.85 14.29 -6.68
N VAL A 46 -17.32 13.04 -6.69
CA VAL A 46 -18.66 12.69 -6.23
C VAL A 46 -18.81 12.95 -4.73
N LEU A 47 -17.85 12.51 -3.90
CA LEU A 47 -17.92 12.71 -2.45
C LEU A 47 -17.82 14.19 -2.05
N SER A 48 -16.97 14.97 -2.73
CA SER A 48 -16.81 16.40 -2.43
C SER A 48 -18.06 17.20 -2.82
N MET A 49 -18.69 16.86 -3.94
CA MET A 49 -19.92 17.52 -4.40
C MET A 49 -21.13 17.16 -3.53
N THR A 50 -21.26 15.89 -3.14
CA THR A 50 -22.38 15.42 -2.32
C THR A 50 -22.25 15.76 -0.85
N LYS A 51 -21.02 15.99 -0.35
CA LYS A 51 -20.70 16.21 1.08
C LYS A 51 -21.18 15.08 2.00
N LYS A 52 -21.46 13.90 1.44
CA LYS A 52 -21.89 12.70 2.16
C LYS A 52 -20.73 11.73 2.31
N ARG A 53 -20.82 10.85 3.31
CA ARG A 53 -19.88 9.72 3.39
C ARG A 53 -20.20 8.72 2.28
N ALA A 54 -19.19 7.97 1.82
CA ALA A 54 -19.34 7.03 0.72
C ALA A 54 -20.43 5.97 0.97
N GLN A 55 -20.57 5.51 2.22
CA GLN A 55 -21.56 4.52 2.63
C GLN A 55 -22.99 5.08 2.54
N ASP A 56 -23.20 6.33 2.98
CA ASP A 56 -24.50 6.99 2.93
C ASP A 56 -24.90 7.25 1.48
N LEU A 57 -23.95 7.73 0.67
CA LEU A 57 -24.17 7.93 -0.76
C LEU A 57 -24.51 6.61 -1.47
N ALA A 58 -23.82 5.52 -1.16
CA ALA A 58 -24.11 4.22 -1.75
C ALA A 58 -25.55 3.75 -1.43
N ASN A 59 -26.02 3.97 -0.20
CA ASN A 59 -27.40 3.66 0.20
C ASN A 59 -28.46 4.51 -0.52
N GLU A 60 -28.12 5.73 -0.94
CA GLU A 60 -29.02 6.59 -1.73
C GLU A 60 -29.11 6.16 -3.19
N VAL A 61 -28.07 5.53 -3.73
CA VAL A 61 -28.09 4.97 -5.10
C VAL A 61 -28.92 3.69 -5.15
N VAL A 62 -28.63 2.76 -4.23
CA VAL A 62 -29.41 1.52 -4.07
C VAL A 62 -29.55 1.22 -2.57
N PRO A 63 -30.77 1.03 -2.05
CA PRO A 63 -30.97 0.74 -0.63
C PRO A 63 -30.26 -0.58 -0.28
N GLY A 64 -29.38 -0.53 0.73
CA GLY A 64 -28.61 -1.70 1.19
C GLY A 64 -27.15 -1.71 0.72
N LEU A 65 -26.81 -0.97 -0.33
CA LEU A 65 -25.46 -0.98 -0.92
C LEU A 65 -24.40 -0.38 0.01
N GLY A 66 -24.78 0.58 0.87
CA GLY A 66 -23.89 1.16 1.87
C GLY A 66 -23.41 0.15 2.90
N TYR A 67 -24.25 -0.82 3.29
CA TYR A 67 -23.86 -1.89 4.20
C TYR A 67 -22.89 -2.87 3.53
N VAL A 68 -23.12 -3.20 2.26
CA VAL A 68 -22.19 -4.03 1.46
C VAL A 68 -20.84 -3.33 1.34
N LEU A 69 -20.85 -2.04 1.00
CA LEU A 69 -19.63 -1.22 0.92
C LEU A 69 -18.90 -1.17 2.26
N ALA A 70 -19.61 -0.99 3.37
CA ALA A 70 -19.03 -1.02 4.72
C ALA A 70 -18.36 -2.37 5.02
N GLY A 71 -19.01 -3.48 4.68
CA GLY A 71 -18.44 -4.82 4.81
C GLY A 71 -17.16 -5.00 4.01
N LEU A 72 -17.15 -4.56 2.74
CA LEU A 72 -15.97 -4.61 1.88
C LEU A 72 -14.81 -3.76 2.42
N ILE A 73 -15.10 -2.57 2.96
CA ILE A 73 -14.09 -1.69 3.56
C ILE A 73 -13.47 -2.34 4.80
N VAL A 74 -14.28 -2.92 5.69
CA VAL A 74 -13.79 -3.59 6.91
C VAL A 74 -12.94 -4.81 6.54
N PHE A 75 -13.41 -5.63 5.59
CA PHE A 75 -12.67 -6.79 5.12
C PHE A 75 -11.33 -6.39 4.47
N GLY A 76 -11.35 -5.39 3.58
CA GLY A 76 -10.14 -4.86 2.95
C GLY A 76 -9.14 -4.30 3.97
N GLY A 77 -9.64 -3.56 4.97
CA GLY A 77 -8.81 -3.05 6.06
C GLY A 77 -8.15 -4.14 6.89
N LEU A 78 -8.88 -5.24 7.16
CA LEU A 78 -8.33 -6.40 7.88
C LEU A 78 -7.21 -7.07 7.08
N VAL A 79 -7.42 -7.34 5.79
CA VAL A 79 -6.41 -7.93 4.92
C VAL A 79 -5.17 -7.03 4.83
N PHE A 80 -5.36 -5.71 4.73
CA PHE A 80 -4.26 -4.75 4.69
C PHE A 80 -3.43 -4.75 5.99
N ASN A 81 -4.08 -4.85 7.14
CA ASN A 81 -3.39 -4.96 8.43
C ASN A 81 -2.56 -6.24 8.55
N VAL A 82 -3.05 -7.38 8.01
CA VAL A 82 -2.27 -8.62 7.96
C VAL A 82 -1.03 -8.44 7.08
N ALA A 83 -1.15 -7.79 5.93
CA ALA A 83 -0.02 -7.49 5.06
C ALA A 83 1.03 -6.60 5.76
N ASN A 84 0.59 -5.59 6.52
CA ASN A 84 1.49 -4.73 7.29
C ASN A 84 2.23 -5.50 8.39
N MET A 85 1.54 -6.37 9.14
CA MET A 85 2.19 -7.24 10.13
C MET A 85 3.19 -8.20 9.49
N GLY A 86 2.85 -8.78 8.34
CA GLY A 86 3.77 -9.60 7.55
C GLY A 86 5.00 -8.83 7.12
N GLY A 87 4.83 -7.59 6.64
CA GLY A 87 5.91 -6.68 6.28
C GLY A 87 6.85 -6.35 7.43
N CYS A 88 6.31 -6.05 8.61
CA CYS A 88 7.12 -5.83 9.81
C CYS A 88 7.91 -7.09 10.20
N GLY A 89 7.27 -8.27 10.11
CA GLY A 89 7.93 -9.55 10.35
C GLY A 89 9.08 -9.82 9.36
N LEU A 90 8.89 -9.52 8.07
CA LEU A 90 9.94 -9.62 7.06
C LEU A 90 11.09 -8.64 7.34
N GLY A 91 10.79 -7.39 7.69
CA GLY A 91 11.80 -6.40 8.06
C GLY A 91 12.66 -6.85 9.25
N LEU A 92 12.03 -7.37 10.31
CA LEU A 92 12.75 -7.91 11.47
C LEU A 92 13.56 -9.17 11.13
N ASN A 93 13.06 -10.00 10.22
CA ASN A 93 13.81 -11.15 9.74
C ASN A 93 15.10 -10.72 9.01
N VAL A 94 15.03 -9.70 8.15
CA VAL A 94 16.20 -9.19 7.42
C VAL A 94 17.23 -8.55 8.34
N ILE A 95 16.80 -7.81 9.37
CA ILE A 95 17.71 -7.05 10.25
C ILE A 95 18.29 -7.92 11.37
N SER A 96 17.47 -8.81 11.95
CA SER A 96 17.82 -9.52 13.18
C SER A 96 17.84 -11.05 13.02
N ASN A 97 17.61 -11.59 11.81
CA ASN A 97 17.48 -13.03 11.53
C ASN A 97 16.41 -13.76 12.37
N ILE A 98 15.44 -13.03 12.94
CA ILE A 98 14.34 -13.62 13.70
C ILE A 98 13.32 -14.22 12.73
N PRO A 99 12.78 -15.44 12.96
CA PRO A 99 11.74 -16.00 12.11
C PRO A 99 10.53 -15.06 11.97
N VAL A 100 10.03 -14.90 10.73
CA VAL A 100 8.96 -13.94 10.38
C VAL A 100 7.75 -14.02 11.32
N ARG A 101 7.36 -15.23 11.73
CA ARG A 101 6.25 -15.45 12.67
C ARG A 101 6.48 -14.78 14.02
N HIS A 102 7.70 -14.90 14.57
CA HIS A 102 8.08 -14.26 15.82
C HIS A 102 8.27 -12.75 15.64
N GLY A 103 8.85 -12.31 14.51
CA GLY A 103 8.94 -10.89 14.16
C GLY A 103 7.57 -10.22 14.13
N ALA A 104 6.59 -10.81 13.44
CA ALA A 104 5.24 -10.28 13.37
C ALA A 104 4.55 -10.22 14.75
N LEU A 105 4.73 -11.25 15.60
CA LEU A 105 4.22 -11.24 16.97
C LEU A 105 4.82 -10.12 17.83
N ILE A 106 6.14 -9.93 17.75
CA ILE A 106 6.84 -8.87 18.47
C ILE A 106 6.36 -7.50 18.00
N SER A 107 6.28 -7.26 16.69
CA SER A 107 5.78 -6.01 16.14
C SER A 107 4.33 -5.73 16.54
N GLY A 108 3.48 -6.75 16.58
CA GLY A 108 2.10 -6.65 17.06
C GLY A 108 2.03 -6.25 18.54
N ALA A 109 2.85 -6.88 19.39
CA ALA A 109 2.92 -6.53 20.82
C ALA A 109 3.42 -5.10 21.04
N VAL A 110 4.44 -4.67 20.29
CA VAL A 110 4.96 -3.28 20.32
C VAL A 110 3.88 -2.29 19.89
N ALA A 111 3.14 -2.59 18.81
CA ALA A 111 2.05 -1.74 18.36
C ALA A 111 0.97 -1.57 19.44
N LEU A 112 0.51 -2.67 20.06
CA LEU A 112 -0.45 -2.61 21.16
C LEU A 112 0.05 -1.77 22.34
N PHE A 113 1.33 -1.93 22.70
CA PHE A 113 1.94 -1.16 23.78
C PHE A 113 1.97 0.34 23.48
N ILE A 114 2.39 0.72 22.26
CA ILE A 114 2.42 2.12 21.81
C ILE A 114 1.02 2.74 21.86
N PHE A 115 -0.01 2.01 21.38
CA PHE A 115 -1.39 2.50 21.38
C PHE A 115 -1.99 2.65 22.79
N TRP A 116 -1.47 1.94 23.79
CA TRP A 116 -1.92 2.09 25.17
C TRP A 116 -1.38 3.38 25.83
N LEU A 117 -0.28 3.94 25.30
CA LEU A 117 0.33 5.15 25.86
C LEU A 117 -0.31 6.41 25.26
N LYS A 118 -1.06 7.15 26.09
CA LYS A 118 -1.78 8.39 25.71
C LYS A 118 -0.88 9.49 25.12
N GLU A 119 0.41 9.51 25.47
CA GLU A 119 1.33 10.62 25.18
C GLU A 119 2.07 10.48 23.84
N PHE A 120 2.02 9.31 23.19
CA PHE A 120 2.84 9.05 21.99
C PHE A 120 2.32 9.69 20.70
N GLY A 121 1.09 10.21 20.65
CA GLY A 121 0.46 10.66 19.39
C GLY A 121 1.30 11.67 18.60
N LYS A 122 1.72 12.78 19.23
CA LYS A 122 2.51 13.82 18.54
C LYS A 122 3.91 13.35 18.13
N ALA A 123 4.56 12.54 18.96
CA ALA A 123 5.89 12.00 18.67
C ALA A 123 5.83 10.97 17.53
N LEU A 124 4.80 10.13 17.52
CA LEU A 124 4.55 9.12 16.50
C LEU A 124 4.24 9.74 15.13
N ASP A 125 3.54 10.86 15.08
CA ASP A 125 3.30 11.61 13.84
C ASP A 125 4.62 12.08 13.21
N VAL A 126 5.51 12.69 14.01
CA VAL A 126 6.83 13.15 13.53
C VAL A 126 7.68 11.96 13.10
N PHE A 127 7.74 10.91 13.91
CA PHE A 127 8.50 9.70 13.63
C PHE A 127 8.06 9.04 12.32
N THR A 128 6.74 8.86 12.13
CA THR A 128 6.17 8.26 10.91
C THR A 128 6.47 9.11 9.67
N LYS A 129 6.44 10.43 9.81
CA LYS A 129 6.81 11.34 8.71
C LYS A 129 8.26 11.18 8.31
N ILE A 130 9.19 11.09 9.28
CA ILE A 130 10.62 10.85 9.02
C ILE A 130 10.80 9.49 8.33
N LEU A 131 10.18 8.43 8.86
CA LEU A 131 10.25 7.10 8.25
C LEU A 131 9.71 7.08 6.81
N GLY A 132 8.61 7.80 6.55
CA GLY A 132 8.06 7.94 5.20
C GLY A 132 9.03 8.59 4.23
N ILE A 133 9.76 9.63 4.65
CA ILE A 133 10.80 10.28 3.84
C ILE A 133 11.95 9.31 3.59
N VAL A 134 12.45 8.64 4.63
CA VAL A 134 13.53 7.65 4.51
C VAL A 134 13.15 6.54 3.54
N MET A 135 11.93 6.03 3.64
CA MET A 135 11.40 4.99 2.75
C MET A 135 11.44 5.42 1.28
N ILE A 136 11.02 6.66 0.97
CA ILE A 136 11.07 7.20 -0.40
C ILE A 136 12.51 7.31 -0.89
N LEU A 137 13.41 7.85 -0.07
CA LEU A 137 14.83 8.03 -0.42
C LEU A 137 15.52 6.68 -0.69
N VAL A 138 15.29 5.67 0.15
CA VAL A 138 15.83 4.32 -0.03
C VAL A 138 15.28 3.69 -1.32
N THR A 139 13.99 3.82 -1.57
CA THR A 139 13.37 3.27 -2.79
C THR A 139 13.95 3.92 -4.05
N LEU A 140 14.14 5.24 -4.04
CA LEU A 140 14.75 5.96 -5.15
C LEU A 140 16.22 5.56 -5.36
N TYR A 141 16.98 5.43 -4.28
CA TYR A 141 18.36 4.96 -4.32
C TYR A 141 18.46 3.57 -4.96
N VAL A 142 17.63 2.62 -4.52
CA VAL A 142 17.61 1.25 -5.08
C VAL A 142 17.23 1.29 -6.56
N ALA A 143 16.24 2.09 -6.96
CA ALA A 143 15.82 2.21 -8.35
C ALA A 143 16.96 2.70 -9.27
N ILE A 144 17.78 3.65 -8.80
CA ILE A 144 18.91 4.19 -9.57
C ILE A 144 20.11 3.22 -9.54
N SER A 145 20.45 2.71 -8.35
CA SER A 145 21.63 1.85 -8.16
C SER A 145 21.53 0.51 -8.89
N SER A 146 20.31 0.03 -9.15
CA SER A 146 20.09 -1.25 -9.83
C SER A 146 20.34 -1.20 -11.35
N ASN A 147 20.64 -0.03 -11.93
CA ASN A 147 20.83 0.19 -13.37
C ASN A 147 19.80 -0.58 -14.24
N PRO A 148 18.49 -0.40 -14.00
CA PRO A 148 17.47 -1.15 -14.71
C PRO A 148 17.49 -0.81 -16.21
N PRO A 149 17.10 -1.76 -17.10
CA PRO A 149 17.00 -1.50 -18.53
C PRO A 149 15.80 -0.59 -18.84
N LEU A 150 15.97 0.72 -18.64
CA LEU A 150 14.90 1.73 -18.73
C LEU A 150 14.20 1.72 -20.10
N LEU A 151 14.96 1.50 -21.18
CA LEU A 151 14.43 1.48 -22.54
C LEU A 151 13.51 0.29 -22.78
N GLU A 152 13.90 -0.90 -22.30
CA GLU A 152 13.06 -2.10 -22.39
C GLU A 152 11.84 -1.97 -21.49
N ALA A 153 12.01 -1.49 -20.26
CA ALA A 153 10.91 -1.24 -19.34
C ALA A 153 9.88 -0.27 -19.96
N ALA A 154 10.34 0.82 -20.58
CA ALA A 154 9.45 1.77 -21.27
C ALA A 154 8.75 1.10 -22.46
N LYS A 155 9.48 0.38 -23.31
CA LYS A 155 8.92 -0.30 -24.49
C LYS A 155 7.84 -1.31 -24.11
N TYR A 156 8.14 -2.19 -23.16
CA TYR A 156 7.22 -3.25 -22.72
C TYR A 156 6.09 -2.74 -21.82
N SER A 157 6.20 -1.51 -21.28
CA SER A 157 5.08 -0.84 -20.62
C SER A 157 3.95 -0.44 -21.59
N PHE A 158 4.22 -0.31 -22.89
CA PHE A 158 3.20 0.01 -23.91
C PHE A 158 2.92 -1.15 -24.86
N ALA A 159 3.91 -2.00 -25.13
CA ALA A 159 3.81 -3.16 -26.00
C ALA A 159 4.40 -4.39 -25.30
N PRO A 160 3.66 -5.04 -24.37
CA PRO A 160 4.18 -6.19 -23.64
C PRO A 160 4.50 -7.34 -24.59
N SER A 161 5.62 -8.03 -24.38
CA SER A 161 6.01 -9.21 -25.15
C SER A 161 6.06 -10.42 -24.24
N GLN A 162 4.94 -11.14 -24.19
CA GLN A 162 4.62 -12.25 -23.28
C GLN A 162 4.49 -11.87 -21.81
#